data_AF-A0A6M3JK75-F1
#
_entry.id   AF-A0A6M3JK75-F1
#
_cell.length_a   1.000
_cell.length_b   1.000
_cell.length_c   1.000
_cell.angle_alpha   90.00
_cell.angle_beta   90.00
_cell.angle_gamma   90.00
#
_symmetry.space_group_name_H-M   'P 1'
#
loop_
_entity.id
_entity.type
_entity.pdbx_description
1 polymer ?
#
loop_
_entity_poly.entity_id
_entity_poly.type
_entity_poly.pdbx_seq_one_letter_code
_entity_poly.pdbx_strand_id
1 'polypeptide(L)'
;MCKQCNDTGRLPFIRPDGSISKTSFIYCSCYNEEPEHYQAITPDMFDYAQSDTFWEHTYRYCGIPDPMAVTPTSEVVREVRIEVQPANLQHVSGELRYLHQKMTELRAEKKKGQVYEPF
;
A
#
# COMPACT_ATOMS: atom_id res chain seq x y z
N MET A 1 -7.85 -34.38 -14.71
CA MET A 1 -7.46 -33.10 -15.31
C MET A 1 -8.42 -32.00 -14.88
N CYS A 2 -7.97 -31.04 -14.08
CA CYS A 2 -8.75 -29.88 -13.66
C CYS A 2 -8.72 -28.81 -14.76
N LYS A 3 -9.90 -28.55 -15.36
CA LYS A 3 -10.04 -27.56 -16.44
C LYS A 3 -9.87 -26.11 -15.98
N GLN A 4 -9.97 -25.83 -14.68
CA GLN A 4 -9.87 -24.46 -14.15
C GLN A 4 -8.41 -23.98 -14.09
N CYS A 5 -7.48 -24.86 -13.72
CA CYS A 5 -6.06 -24.53 -13.58
C CYS A 5 -5.16 -25.18 -14.63
N ASN A 6 -5.73 -25.91 -15.61
CA ASN A 6 -4.97 -26.71 -16.59
C ASN A 6 -3.95 -27.65 -15.92
N ASP A 7 -4.36 -28.29 -14.83
CA ASP A 7 -3.53 -29.18 -14.00
C ASP A 7 -2.28 -28.56 -13.36
N THR A 8 -2.13 -27.23 -13.41
CA THR A 8 -1.03 -26.54 -12.72
C THR A 8 -1.25 -26.42 -11.21
N GLY A 9 -2.48 -26.63 -10.74
CA GLY A 9 -2.89 -26.39 -9.35
C GLY A 9 -2.91 -24.91 -8.94
N ARG A 10 -2.62 -23.98 -9.85
CA ARG A 10 -2.47 -22.55 -9.57
C ARG A 10 -3.38 -21.72 -10.47
N LEU A 11 -3.92 -20.65 -9.92
CA LEU A 11 -4.77 -19.67 -10.59
C LEU A 11 -4.12 -18.28 -10.49
N PRO A 12 -4.26 -17.43 -11.52
CA PRO A 12 -3.77 -16.06 -11.45
C PRO A 12 -4.51 -15.27 -10.36
N PHE A 13 -3.78 -14.46 -9.59
CA PHE A 13 -4.40 -13.55 -8.63
C PHE A 13 -4.93 -12.32 -9.37
N ILE A 14 -6.25 -12.12 -9.36
CA ILE A 14 -6.92 -10.96 -9.95
C ILE A 14 -7.14 -9.93 -8.84
N ARG A 15 -6.58 -8.74 -9.04
CA ARG A 15 -6.72 -7.60 -8.12
C ARG A 15 -8.12 -6.97 -8.23
N PRO A 16 -8.52 -6.12 -7.26
CA PRO A 16 -9.83 -5.44 -7.30
C PRO A 16 -10.05 -4.56 -8.55
N ASP A 17 -8.96 -4.10 -9.17
CA ASP A 17 -8.98 -3.33 -10.42
C ASP A 17 -9.15 -4.22 -11.68
N GLY A 18 -9.26 -5.54 -11.52
CA GLY A 18 -9.35 -6.52 -12.59
C GLY A 18 -8.02 -6.89 -13.23
N SER A 19 -6.90 -6.31 -12.79
CA SER A 19 -5.58 -6.65 -13.31
C SER A 19 -5.04 -7.96 -12.73
N ILE A 20 -4.27 -8.70 -13.52
CA ILE A 20 -3.61 -9.94 -13.07
C ILE A 20 -2.25 -9.60 -12.46
N SER A 21 -2.04 -10.01 -11.21
CA SER A 21 -0.74 -9.90 -10.55
C SER A 21 0.25 -10.90 -11.15
N LYS A 22 1.42 -10.42 -11.58
CA LYS A 22 2.48 -11.28 -12.15
C LYS A 22 3.29 -12.02 -11.09
N THR A 23 3.20 -11.60 -9.83
CA THR A 23 4.04 -12.08 -8.73
C THR A 23 3.29 -12.96 -7.73
N SER A 24 1.98 -13.11 -7.88
CA SER A 24 1.16 -13.87 -6.94
C SER A 24 0.16 -14.77 -7.66
N PHE A 25 -0.12 -15.91 -7.05
CA PHE A 25 -1.09 -16.90 -7.51
C PHE A 25 -1.95 -17.37 -6.34
N ILE A 26 -3.08 -17.96 -6.65
CA ILE A 26 -3.99 -18.60 -5.70
C ILE A 26 -4.01 -20.09 -6.01
N TYR A 27 -4.08 -20.94 -4.99
CA TYR A 27 -4.23 -22.37 -5.21
C TYR A 27 -5.63 -22.68 -5.76
N CYS A 28 -5.67 -23.53 -6.78
CA CYS A 28 -6.93 -24.07 -7.31
C CYS A 28 -7.53 -25.04 -6.29
N SER A 29 -8.85 -25.18 -6.26
CA SER A 29 -9.54 -26.13 -5.36
C SER A 29 -9.14 -27.60 -5.58
N CYS A 30 -8.55 -27.94 -6.73
CA CYS A 30 -8.02 -29.27 -6.99
C CYS A 30 -6.60 -29.50 -6.42
N TYR A 31 -5.95 -28.45 -5.92
CA TYR A 31 -4.63 -28.54 -5.32
C TYR A 31 -4.79 -29.01 -3.87
N ASN A 32 -4.45 -30.28 -3.64
CA ASN A 32 -4.62 -30.97 -2.35
C ASN A 32 -3.31 -31.11 -1.56
N GLU A 33 -2.22 -30.51 -2.04
CA GLU A 33 -1.01 -30.45 -1.22
C GLU A 33 -1.26 -29.44 -0.10
N GLU A 34 -1.06 -29.88 1.14
CA GLU A 34 -1.01 -28.97 2.26
C GLU A 34 0.06 -27.90 1.94
N PRO A 35 -0.25 -26.60 2.09
CA PRO A 35 0.75 -25.56 1.94
C PRO A 35 1.96 -25.97 2.77
N GLU A 36 3.18 -25.82 2.25
CA GLU A 36 4.41 -26.09 3.01
C GLU A 36 4.22 -25.55 4.42
N HIS A 37 3.99 -26.46 5.38
CA HIS A 37 3.84 -26.06 6.76
C HIS A 37 5.18 -25.45 7.10
N TYR A 38 5.19 -24.17 7.41
CA TYR A 38 6.35 -23.54 8.02
C TYR A 38 6.81 -24.49 9.12
N GLN A 39 8.06 -24.97 9.03
CA GLN A 39 8.62 -25.77 10.12
C GLN A 39 8.34 -25.00 11.41
N ALA A 40 7.81 -25.69 12.42
CA ALA A 40 7.59 -25.07 13.71
C ALA A 40 8.93 -24.46 14.14
N ILE A 41 8.97 -23.12 14.20
CA ILE A 41 10.23 -22.42 14.44
C ILE A 41 10.66 -22.79 15.85
N THR A 42 11.75 -23.54 15.97
CA THR A 42 12.26 -23.93 17.27
C THR A 42 13.11 -22.79 17.85
N PRO A 43 13.21 -22.66 19.19
CA PRO A 43 13.96 -21.57 19.82
C PRO A 43 15.45 -21.49 19.43
N ASP A 44 16.03 -22.58 18.93
CA ASP A 44 17.40 -22.66 18.42
C ASP A 44 17.56 -22.16 16.98
N MET A 45 16.46 -21.95 16.25
CA MET A 45 16.47 -21.49 14.85
C MET A 45 16.50 -19.98 14.68
N PHE A 46 16.38 -19.20 15.76
CA PHE A 46 16.65 -17.78 15.63
C PHE A 46 18.06 -17.48 16.14
N ASP A 47 18.79 -16.64 15.39
CA ASP A 47 19.92 -15.87 15.90
C ASP A 47 19.38 -14.82 16.89
N TYR A 48 18.90 -15.30 18.04
CA TYR A 48 18.03 -14.62 19.00
C TYR A 48 18.67 -13.46 19.77
N ALA A 49 19.98 -13.24 19.64
CA ALA A 49 20.71 -12.33 20.53
C ALA A 49 20.47 -10.83 20.26
N GLN A 50 19.74 -10.45 19.20
CA GLN A 50 19.69 -9.05 18.75
C GLN A 50 18.29 -8.50 18.40
N SER A 51 17.19 -9.21 18.65
CA SER A 51 15.86 -8.64 18.40
C SER A 51 15.33 -7.90 19.64
N ASP A 52 14.85 -6.66 19.45
CA ASP A 52 14.25 -5.83 20.50
C ASP A 52 13.10 -6.55 21.22
N THR A 53 12.35 -7.38 20.49
CA THR A 53 11.25 -8.19 21.00
C THR A 53 11.69 -9.27 21.99
N PHE A 54 12.90 -9.83 21.84
CA PHE A 54 13.45 -10.82 22.77
C PHE A 54 13.89 -10.16 24.07
N TRP A 55 14.57 -9.01 23.99
CA TRP A 55 14.97 -8.27 25.18
C TRP A 55 13.75 -7.76 25.97
N GLU A 56 12.69 -7.32 25.28
CA GLU A 56 11.43 -6.98 25.93
C GLU A 56 10.80 -8.19 26.64
N HIS A 57 10.75 -9.35 25.98
CA HIS A 57 10.22 -10.59 26.58
C HIS A 57 11.06 -11.05 27.78
N THR A 58 12.38 -11.06 27.64
CA THR A 58 13.32 -11.51 28.68
C THR A 58 13.27 -10.59 29.89
N TYR A 59 13.20 -9.27 29.69
CA TYR A 59 12.98 -8.33 30.79
C TYR A 59 11.63 -8.58 31.48
N ARG A 60 10.55 -8.71 30.71
CA ARG A 60 9.19 -8.85 31.25
C ARG A 60 8.97 -10.14 32.02
N TYR A 61 9.54 -11.27 31.58
CA TYR A 61 9.23 -12.58 32.14
C TYR A 61 10.37 -13.21 32.94
N CYS A 62 11.62 -12.84 32.67
CA CYS A 62 12.79 -13.38 33.37
C CYS A 62 13.45 -12.35 34.30
N GLY A 63 13.09 -11.07 34.22
CA GLY A 63 13.63 -10.01 35.08
C GLY A 63 15.10 -9.68 34.83
N ILE A 64 15.66 -10.14 33.71
CA ILE A 64 17.04 -9.83 33.33
C ILE A 64 17.03 -8.50 32.57
N PRO A 65 17.69 -7.45 33.07
CA PRO A 65 17.77 -6.17 32.37
C PRO A 65 18.56 -6.33 31.07
N ASP A 66 18.09 -5.67 30.02
CA ASP A 66 18.75 -5.65 28.73
C ASP A 66 20.11 -4.91 28.84
N PRO A 67 21.25 -5.58 28.56
CA PRO A 67 22.58 -4.98 28.61
C PRO A 67 22.81 -3.93 27.52
N MET A 68 21.98 -3.89 26.47
CA MET A 68 22.00 -2.95 25.36
C MET A 68 20.97 -1.83 25.50
N ALA A 69 20.12 -1.86 26.54
CA ALA A 69 19.21 -0.78 26.84
C ALA A 69 20.00 0.47 27.24
N VAL A 70 20.38 1.25 26.23
CA VAL A 70 20.73 2.64 26.40
C VAL A 70 19.53 3.27 27.08
N THR A 71 19.66 3.61 28.37
CA THR A 71 18.62 4.36 29.08
C THR A 71 18.22 5.52 28.18
N PRO A 72 16.96 5.57 27.70
CA PRO A 72 16.55 6.65 26.82
C PRO A 72 16.82 7.93 27.59
N THR A 73 17.71 8.76 27.05
CA THR A 73 18.08 10.03 27.67
C THR A 73 16.89 10.94 27.46
N SER A 74 15.84 10.74 28.27
CA SER A 74 14.54 11.42 28.25
C SER A 74 14.32 12.17 26.94
N GLU A 75 14.09 11.45 25.84
CA GLU A 75 13.74 12.12 24.61
C GLU A 75 12.44 12.85 24.92
N VAL A 76 12.51 14.17 24.94
CA VAL A 76 11.35 15.04 24.98
C VAL A 76 10.54 14.64 23.78
N VAL A 77 9.51 13.81 23.98
CA VAL A 77 8.51 13.48 22.98
C VAL A 77 7.84 14.81 22.66
N ARG A 78 8.39 15.53 21.69
CA ARG A 78 7.69 16.63 21.04
C ARG A 78 6.52 15.97 20.35
N GLU A 79 5.35 16.04 20.97
CA GLU A 79 4.08 15.80 20.30
C GLU A 79 4.10 16.63 19.01
N VAL A 80 4.31 15.97 17.87
CA VAL A 80 4.17 16.60 16.57
C VAL A 80 2.67 16.81 16.39
N ARG A 81 2.19 17.97 16.84
CA ARG A 81 0.85 18.45 16.49
C ARG A 81 0.84 18.65 14.98
N ILE A 82 0.20 17.74 14.28
CA ILE A 82 -0.09 17.90 12.85
C ILE A 82 -1.14 19.00 12.75
N GLU A 83 -0.69 20.24 12.55
CA GLU A 83 -1.58 21.33 12.16
C GLU A 83 -2.02 21.10 10.71
N VAL A 84 -3.22 20.54 10.54
CA VAL A 84 -3.86 20.44 9.24
C VAL A 84 -4.15 21.86 8.77
N GLN A 85 -3.33 22.37 7.84
CA GLN A 85 -3.60 23.67 7.26
C GLN A 85 -4.94 23.63 6.50
N PRO A 86 -5.84 24.60 6.73
CA PRO A 86 -7.09 24.66 6.00
C PRO A 86 -6.78 24.84 4.51
N ALA A 87 -7.33 23.97 3.67
CA ALA A 87 -7.19 24.08 2.22
C ALA A 87 -7.62 25.49 1.77
N ASN A 88 -6.79 26.16 0.97
CA ASN A 88 -7.08 27.51 0.48
C ASN A 88 -8.12 27.44 -0.64
N LEU A 89 -9.38 27.21 -0.25
CA LEU A 89 -10.53 26.99 -1.14
C LEU A 89 -10.74 28.16 -2.12
N GLN A 90 -10.32 29.38 -1.76
CA GLN A 90 -10.43 30.54 -2.63
C GLN A 90 -9.54 30.42 -3.87
N HIS A 91 -8.30 29.94 -3.70
CA HIS A 91 -7.36 29.73 -4.79
C HIS A 91 -7.89 28.68 -5.79
N VAL A 92 -8.32 27.53 -5.28
CA VAL A 92 -8.90 26.44 -6.08
C VAL A 92 -10.17 26.90 -6.83
N SER A 93 -11.01 27.72 -6.20
CA SER A 93 -12.20 28.29 -6.85
C SER A 93 -11.88 29.25 -7.99
N GLY A 94 -10.73 29.93 -7.92
CA GLY A 94 -10.23 30.83 -8.95
C GLY A 94 -9.73 30.07 -10.16
N GLU A 95 -8.93 29.03 -9.93
CA GLU A 95 -8.42 28.15 -10.99
C GLU A 95 -9.55 27.44 -11.75
N LEU A 96 -10.57 26.94 -11.03
CA LEU A 96 -11.74 26.31 -11.65
C LEU A 96 -12.53 27.29 -12.54
N ARG A 97 -12.69 28.55 -12.11
CA ARG A 97 -13.36 29.58 -12.93
C ARG A 97 -12.55 29.91 -14.18
N TYR A 98 -11.24 30.07 -14.03
CA TYR A 98 -10.34 30.32 -15.16
C TYR A 98 -10.39 29.19 -16.19
N LEU A 99 -10.31 27.93 -15.74
CA LEU A 99 -10.39 26.76 -16.62
C LEU A 99 -11.74 26.69 -17.34
N HIS A 100 -12.85 26.96 -16.63
CA HIS A 100 -14.16 27.01 -17.27
C HIS A 100 -14.23 28.08 -18.35
N GLN A 101 -13.74 29.29 -18.07
CA GLN A 101 -13.73 30.38 -19.04
C GLN A 101 -12.92 29.99 -20.28
N LYS A 102 -11.72 29.44 -20.10
CA LYS A 102 -10.85 29.02 -21.21
C LYS A 102 -11.48 27.91 -22.06
N MET A 103 -12.18 26.96 -21.42
CA MET A 103 -12.94 25.93 -22.13
C MET A 103 -14.09 26.50 -22.96
N THR A 104 -14.79 27.53 -22.47
CA THR A 104 -15.82 28.23 -23.28
C THR A 104 -15.22 29.01 -24.44
N GLU A 105 -14.10 29.69 -24.25
CA GLU A 105 -13.38 30.40 -25.32
C GLU A 105 -12.97 29.43 -26.43
N LEU A 106 -12.32 28.32 -26.08
CA LEU A 106 -11.89 27.30 -27.05
C LEU A 106 -13.07 26.66 -27.79
N ARG A 107 -14.20 26.44 -27.11
CA ARG A 107 -15.43 25.94 -27.75
C ARG A 107 -16.06 26.96 -28.69
N ALA A 108 -15.98 28.24 -28.37
CA ALA A 108 -16.47 29.32 -29.22
C ALA A 108 -15.57 29.51 -30.47
N GLU A 109 -14.26 29.41 -30.31
CA GLU A 109 -13.30 29.42 -31.43
C GLU A 109 -13.51 28.22 -32.36
N LYS A 110 -13.74 27.03 -31.81
CA LYS A 110 -14.06 25.83 -32.61
C LYS A 110 -15.37 25.98 -33.40
N LYS A 111 -16.37 26.70 -32.87
CA LYS A 111 -17.60 27.02 -33.60
C LYS A 111 -17.40 28.08 -34.69
N LYS A 112 -16.48 29.03 -34.51
CA LYS A 112 -16.16 30.05 -35.53
C LYS A 112 -15.33 29.50 -36.69
N GLY A 113 -14.58 28.42 -36.49
CA GLY A 113 -13.83 27.72 -37.54
C GLY A 113 -14.65 26.79 -38.43
N GLN A 114 -15.96 26.61 -38.17
CA GLN A 114 -16.89 25.89 -39.04
C GLN A 114 -17.72 26.88 -39.87
N VAL A 115 -17.07 27.62 -40.75
CA VAL A 115 -17.75 28.34 -41.84
C VAL A 115 -17.73 27.44 -43.07
N TYR A 116 -18.92 26.96 -43.43
CA TYR A 116 -19.35 26.33 -44.68
C TYR A 116 -18.28 26.20 -45.80
N GLU A 117 -17.92 24.96 -46.16
CA GLU A 117 -17.61 24.64 -47.56
C GLU A 117 -18.92 24.29 -48.27
N PRO A 118 -19.38 25.10 -49.24
CA PRO A 118 -20.46 24.71 -50.13
C PRO A 118 -19.91 23.79 -51.23
N PHE A 119 -20.50 22.61 -51.36
CA PHE A 119 -20.57 21.86 -52.62
C PHE A 119 -22.03 21.73 -53.01
#